data_AF-A0A1H9E253-F1
#
_entry.id   AF-A0A1H9E253-F1
#
_cell.length_a   1.000
_cell.length_b   1.000
_cell.length_c   1.000
_cell.angle_alpha   90.00
_cell.angle_beta   90.00
_cell.angle_gamma   90.00
#
_symmetry.space_group_name_H-M   'P 1'
#
loop_
_entity.id
_entity.type
_entity.pdbx_description
1 polymer ?
#
loop_
_entity_poly.entity_id
_entity_poly.type
_entity_poly.pdbx_seq_one_letter_code
_entity_poly.pdbx_strand_id
1 'polypeptide(L)'
;MANYKEQIATGTTWVRCKAVTIENPLNGAARATFQETHCTSVGGVTSEQFSGLLGLEFKPDSTVALRDPQTGELTGQTSTHAHVYQLLYSIYMQAALERDAAAPTSMAA
;
A
#
# COMPACT_ATOMS: atom_id res chain seq x y z
N MET A 1 30.36 -27.52 16.85
CA MET A 1 30.45 -28.37 15.64
C MET A 1 30.62 -27.45 14.44
N ALA A 2 31.43 -27.84 13.45
CA ALA A 2 31.59 -27.03 12.22
C ALA A 2 30.34 -27.13 11.33
N ASN A 3 30.02 -26.06 10.60
CA ASN A 3 28.88 -26.02 9.67
C ASN A 3 29.14 -26.96 8.48
N TYR A 4 28.19 -27.85 8.16
CA TYR A 4 28.32 -28.80 7.03
C TYR A 4 27.86 -28.14 5.72
N LYS A 5 28.76 -28.05 4.72
CA LYS A 5 28.55 -27.42 3.39
C LYS A 5 28.21 -25.91 3.44
N GLU A 6 28.86 -25.18 4.33
CA GLU A 6 28.74 -23.72 4.38
C GLU A 6 29.29 -23.06 3.10
N GLN A 7 28.58 -22.05 2.61
CA GLN A 7 28.97 -21.22 1.47
C GLN A 7 28.65 -19.75 1.78
N ILE A 8 29.45 -18.84 1.23
CA ILE A 8 29.18 -17.39 1.29
C ILE A 8 28.39 -17.01 0.04
N ALA A 9 27.36 -16.18 0.21
CA ALA A 9 26.56 -15.65 -0.89
C ALA A 9 26.42 -14.13 -0.77
N THR A 10 26.38 -13.46 -1.92
CA THR A 10 26.09 -12.02 -2.03
C THR A 10 24.58 -11.84 -2.22
N GLY A 11 24.02 -10.81 -1.60
CA GLY A 11 22.60 -10.48 -1.74
C GLY A 11 22.33 -8.98 -1.80
N THR A 12 21.10 -8.65 -2.13
CA THR A 12 20.57 -7.28 -2.16
C THR A 12 19.50 -7.14 -1.09
N THR A 13 19.49 -6.01 -0.39
CA THR A 13 18.48 -5.68 0.63
C THR A 13 17.79 -4.36 0.31
N TRP A 14 16.49 -4.28 0.55
CA TRP A 14 15.71 -3.04 0.39
C TRP A 14 14.51 -3.03 1.34
N VAL A 15 13.96 -1.84 1.59
CA VAL A 15 12.70 -1.67 2.33
C VAL A 15 11.62 -1.21 1.36
N ARG A 16 10.42 -1.74 1.51
CA ARG A 16 9.25 -1.31 0.73
C ARG A 16 7.98 -1.27 1.58
N CYS A 17 7.01 -0.49 1.14
CA CYS A 17 5.64 -0.62 1.62
C CYS A 17 4.99 -1.87 1.02
N LYS A 18 4.49 -2.75 1.88
CA LYS A 18 3.79 -3.99 1.50
C LYS A 18 2.27 -3.83 1.51
N ALA A 19 1.75 -3.11 2.49
CA ALA A 19 0.32 -2.91 2.65
C ALA A 19 0.03 -1.48 3.12
N VAL A 20 -1.11 -0.96 2.68
CA VAL A 20 -1.65 0.31 3.14
C VAL A 20 -3.03 0.02 3.71
N THR A 21 -3.23 0.39 4.97
CA THR A 21 -4.54 0.31 5.63
C THR A 21 -5.06 1.71 5.84
N ILE A 22 -6.25 1.99 5.34
CA ILE A 22 -6.93 3.28 5.51
C ILE A 22 -8.17 3.03 6.33
N GLU A 23 -8.27 3.73 7.45
CA GLU A 23 -9.41 3.65 8.35
C GLU A 23 -10.18 4.96 8.25
N ASN A 24 -11.45 4.83 7.89
CA ASN A 24 -12.39 5.94 7.77
C ASN A 24 -13.55 5.71 8.76
N PRO A 25 -13.34 6.03 10.05
CA PRO A 25 -14.34 5.75 11.07
C PRO A 25 -15.56 6.67 10.91
N LEU A 26 -16.74 6.19 11.32
CA LEU A 26 -17.96 7.03 11.36
C LEU A 26 -17.77 8.28 12.21
N ASN A 27 -16.99 8.15 13.29
CA ASN A 27 -16.63 9.25 14.19
C ASN A 27 -15.11 9.25 14.38
N GLY A 28 -14.48 10.41 14.23
CA GLY A 28 -13.03 10.59 14.39
C GLY A 28 -12.32 10.93 13.08
N ALA A 29 -11.01 11.14 13.17
CA ALA A 29 -10.19 11.46 12.01
C ALA A 29 -9.85 10.20 11.22
N ALA A 30 -9.85 10.31 9.89
CA ALA A 30 -9.30 9.27 9.03
C ALA A 30 -7.80 9.09 9.29
N ARG A 31 -7.31 7.86 9.13
CA ARG A 31 -5.88 7.55 9.29
C ARG A 31 -5.42 6.53 8.27
N ALA A 32 -4.15 6.65 7.88
CA ALA A 32 -3.49 5.68 7.03
C ALA A 32 -2.31 5.05 7.78
N THR A 33 -2.14 3.74 7.64
CA THR A 33 -0.99 3.01 8.16
C THR A 33 -0.31 2.30 7.01
N PHE A 34 1.00 2.52 6.86
CA PHE A 34 1.84 1.88 5.86
C PHE A 34 2.66 0.80 6.54
N GLN A 35 2.52 -0.44 6.08
CA GLN A 35 3.31 -1.56 6.58
C GLN A 35 4.59 -1.70 5.77
N GLU A 36 5.72 -1.52 6.44
CA GLU A 36 7.03 -1.68 5.83
C GLU A 36 7.53 -3.11 5.96
N THR A 37 8.21 -3.58 4.92
CA THR A 37 8.80 -4.90 4.82
C THR A 37 10.24 -4.75 4.36
N HIS A 38 11.15 -5.37 5.10
CA HIS A 38 12.53 -5.54 4.72
C HIS A 38 12.63 -6.77 3.84
N CYS A 39 13.14 -6.58 2.63
CA CYS A 39 13.33 -7.62 1.64
C CYS A 39 14.82 -7.93 1.52
N THR A 40 15.17 -9.21 1.50
CA THR A 40 16.53 -9.67 1.27
C THR A 40 16.50 -10.73 0.17
N SER A 41 17.27 -10.52 -0.89
CA SER A 41 17.40 -11.48 -1.99
C SER A 41 18.81 -12.04 -2.03
N VAL A 42 18.94 -13.35 -1.88
CA VAL A 42 20.21 -14.09 -1.92
C VAL A 42 20.00 -15.34 -2.76
N GLY A 43 20.85 -15.57 -3.77
CA GLY A 43 20.76 -16.77 -4.61
C GLY A 43 19.42 -16.93 -5.36
N GLY A 44 18.75 -15.82 -5.69
CA GLY A 44 17.46 -15.82 -6.40
C GLY A 44 16.23 -16.07 -5.52
N VAL A 45 16.42 -16.27 -4.20
CA VAL A 45 15.33 -16.39 -3.23
C VAL A 45 15.18 -15.07 -2.50
N THR A 46 13.95 -14.55 -2.49
CA THR A 46 13.63 -13.32 -1.75
C THR A 46 12.88 -13.67 -0.47
N SER A 47 13.45 -13.26 0.66
CA SER A 47 12.80 -13.30 1.97
C SER A 47 12.21 -11.92 2.29
N GLU A 48 11.00 -11.92 2.81
CA GLU A 48 10.28 -10.74 3.26
C GLU A 48 10.08 -10.82 4.77
N GLN A 49 10.50 -9.77 5.48
CA GLN A 49 10.33 -9.66 6.93
C GLN A 49 9.63 -8.35 7.27
N PHE A 50 8.63 -8.42 8.14
CA PHE A 50 8.01 -7.21 8.66
C PHE A 50 9.08 -6.31 9.31
N SER A 51 9.09 -5.03 8.93
CA SER A 51 10.11 -4.07 9.38
C SER A 51 9.54 -2.95 10.25
N GLY A 52 8.26 -2.64 10.11
CA GLY A 52 7.65 -1.55 10.87
C GLY A 52 6.28 -1.12 10.34
N LEU A 53 5.64 -0.21 11.08
CA LEU A 53 4.45 0.51 10.67
C LEU A 53 4.76 2.01 10.67
N LEU A 54 4.40 2.69 9.59
CA LEU A 54 4.43 4.14 9.50
C LEU A 54 2.98 4.64 9.53
N GLY A 55 2.62 5.35 10.60
CA GLY A 55 1.32 5.98 10.74
C GLY A 55 1.31 7.36 10.10
N LEU A 56 0.24 7.68 9.37
CA LEU A 56 -0.02 8.99 8.80
C LEU A 56 -1.41 9.48 9.24
N GLU A 57 -1.42 10.62 9.91
CA GLU A 57 -2.64 11.34 10.23
C GLU A 57 -3.17 12.05 8.97
N PHE A 58 -4.47 11.94 8.72
CA PHE A 58 -5.10 12.61 7.59
C PHE A 58 -5.28 14.11 7.85
N LYS A 59 -4.64 14.94 7.02
CA LYS A 59 -4.75 16.41 7.07
C LYS A 59 -5.16 16.92 5.68
N PRO A 60 -6.42 17.35 5.48
CA PRO A 60 -6.97 17.66 4.16
C PRO A 60 -6.09 18.59 3.30
N ASP A 61 -5.56 19.64 3.92
CA ASP A 61 -4.79 20.69 3.25
C ASP A 61 -3.31 20.36 3.07
N SER A 62 -2.86 19.21 3.58
CA SER A 62 -1.47 18.76 3.44
C SER A 62 -1.17 18.45 1.98
N THR A 63 -0.15 19.09 1.43
CA THR A 63 0.32 18.89 0.06
C THR A 63 1.36 17.78 0.00
N VAL A 64 1.29 16.97 -1.05
CA VAL A 64 2.21 15.87 -1.32
C VAL A 64 2.70 15.95 -2.75
N ALA A 65 4.01 15.79 -2.95
CA ALA A 65 4.58 15.67 -4.28
C ALA A 65 4.30 14.26 -4.83
N LEU A 66 3.79 14.19 -6.05
CA LEU A 66 3.45 12.92 -6.68
C LEU A 66 4.71 12.23 -7.18
N ARG A 67 4.78 10.93 -6.95
CA ARG A 67 5.85 10.05 -7.43
C ARG A 67 5.29 9.02 -8.39
N ASP A 68 6.08 8.63 -9.38
CA ASP A 68 5.81 7.48 -10.22
C ASP A 68 6.03 6.20 -9.39
N PRO A 69 5.03 5.31 -9.25
CA PRO A 69 5.16 4.09 -8.44
C PRO A 69 6.08 3.02 -9.03
N GLN A 70 6.42 3.10 -10.33
CA GLN A 70 7.35 2.17 -10.98
C GLN A 70 8.81 2.59 -10.76
N THR A 71 9.09 3.89 -10.73
CA THR A 71 10.46 4.43 -10.66
C THR A 71 10.81 5.04 -9.31
N GLY A 72 9.82 5.49 -8.55
CA GLY A 72 9.99 6.26 -7.31
C GLY A 72 10.27 7.74 -7.52
N GLU A 73 10.45 8.18 -8.77
CA GLU A 73 10.83 9.54 -9.11
C GLU A 73 9.67 10.52 -9.02
N LEU A 74 9.98 11.80 -8.75
CA LEU A 74 8.98 12.86 -8.71
C LEU A 74 8.44 13.13 -10.11
N THR A 75 7.12 13.29 -10.23
CA THR A 75 6.48 13.63 -11.51
C THR A 75 6.45 15.13 -11.79
N GLY A 76 6.86 15.96 -10.82
CA GLY A 76 6.74 17.42 -10.85
C GLY A 76 5.34 17.94 -10.49
N GLN A 77 4.36 17.04 -10.27
CA GLN A 77 3.01 17.39 -9.85
C GLN A 77 2.87 17.31 -8.33
N THR A 78 1.86 18.01 -7.80
CA THR A 78 1.48 17.92 -6.39
C THR A 78 -0.01 17.64 -6.27
N SER A 79 -0.40 17.08 -5.12
CA SER A 79 -1.79 16.85 -4.76
C SER A 79 -2.00 17.13 -3.28
N THR A 80 -3.23 17.03 -2.80
CA THR A 80 -3.57 17.15 -1.38
C THR A 80 -4.10 15.84 -0.84
N HIS A 81 -4.06 15.68 0.49
CA HIS A 81 -4.71 14.51 1.11
C HIS A 81 -6.21 14.51 0.82
N ALA A 82 -6.87 15.68 0.79
CA ALA A 82 -8.28 15.78 0.41
C ALA A 82 -8.57 15.17 -0.97
N HIS A 83 -7.71 15.45 -1.96
CA HIS A 83 -7.86 14.88 -3.30
C HIS A 83 -7.63 13.35 -3.30
N VAL A 84 -6.68 12.84 -2.52
CA VAL A 84 -6.48 11.39 -2.36
C VAL A 84 -7.73 10.73 -1.77
N TYR A 85 -8.33 11.33 -0.74
CA TYR A 85 -9.55 10.81 -0.13
C TYR A 85 -10.74 10.82 -1.10
N GLN A 86 -10.91 11.91 -1.86
CA GLN A 86 -11.93 11.99 -2.91
C GLN A 86 -11.77 10.86 -3.93
N LEU A 87 -10.54 10.62 -4.41
CA LEU A 87 -10.26 9.56 -5.38
C LEU A 87 -10.59 8.17 -4.82
N LEU A 88 -10.19 7.88 -3.59
CA LEU A 88 -10.49 6.59 -2.94
C LEU A 88 -12.00 6.39 -2.76
N TYR A 89 -12.73 7.45 -2.37
CA TYR A 89 -14.18 7.41 -2.27
C TYR A 89 -14.84 7.14 -3.64
N SER A 90 -14.38 7.82 -4.70
CA SER A 90 -14.87 7.58 -6.06
C SER A 90 -14.61 6.15 -6.53
N ILE A 91 -13.43 5.59 -6.27
CA ILE A 91 -13.10 4.19 -6.58
C ILE A 91 -14.02 3.22 -5.82
N TYR A 92 -14.24 3.48 -4.51
CA TYR A 92 -15.17 2.68 -3.71
C TYR A 92 -16.59 2.70 -4.30
N MET A 93 -17.12 3.89 -4.59
CA MET A 93 -18.47 4.03 -5.14
C MET A 93 -18.60 3.34 -6.50
N GLN A 94 -17.60 3.47 -7.37
CA GLN A 94 -17.57 2.76 -8.64
C GLN A 94 -17.63 1.24 -8.43
N ALA A 95 -16.76 0.68 -7.60
CA ALA A 95 -16.74 -0.76 -7.33
C ALA A 95 -18.04 -1.26 -6.68
N ALA A 96 -18.64 -0.47 -5.78
CA ALA A 96 -19.92 -0.79 -5.15
C ALA A 96 -21.06 -0.82 -6.17
N LEU A 97 -21.14 0.19 -7.04
CA LEU A 97 -22.15 0.26 -8.10
C LEU A 97 -22.00 -0.88 -9.12
N GLU A 98 -20.76 -1.23 -9.50
CA GLU A 98 -20.48 -2.37 -10.38
C GLU A 98 -20.92 -3.70 -9.74
N ARG A 99 -20.63 -3.91 -8.45
CA ARG A 99 -21.09 -5.09 -7.69
C ARG A 99 -22.61 -5.17 -7.66
N ASP A 100 -23.28 -4.06 -7.36
CA ASP A 100 -24.73 -4.03 -7.20
C ASP A 100 -25.44 -4.18 -8.56
N ALA A 101 -24.85 -3.66 -9.64
CA ALA A 101 -25.33 -3.85 -11.01
C ALA A 101 -25.12 -5.29 -11.53
N ALA A 102 -24.18 -6.05 -10.98
CA ALA A 102 -23.98 -7.46 -11.30
C ALA A 102 -24.92 -8.41 -10.53
N ALA A 103 -25.60 -7.92 -9.49
CA ALA A 103 -26.53 -8.70 -8.67
C ALA A 103 -27.97 -8.93 -9.21
N PRO A 104 -28.48 -8.39 -10.35
CA PRO A 104 -29.86 -8.62 -10.76
C PRO A 104 -30.01 -9.86 -11.66
N THR A 105 -30.47 -10.96 -11.07
CA THR A 105 -31.46 -11.98 -11.56
C THR A 105 -31.20 -13.34 -10.91
N SER A 106 -31.63 -13.53 -9.66
CA SER A 106 -31.75 -14.88 -9.06
C SER A 106 -32.74 -14.89 -7.88
N MET A 107 -33.87 -14.21 -8.00
CA MET A 107 -35.02 -14.42 -7.11
C MET A 107 -36.32 -14.16 -7.88
N ALA A 108 -36.61 -15.04 -8.85
CA ALA A 108 -37.96 -15.25 -9.38
C ALA A 108 -37.99 -16.57 -10.17
N ALA A 109 -38.26 -17.67 -9.48
CA ALA A 109 -38.92 -18.88 -9.99
C ALA A 109 -39.34 -19.75 -8.80
#